data_AF-A0A4R4Q7E4-F1
#
_entry.id   AF-A0A4R4Q7E4-F1
#
_cell.length_a   1.000
_cell.length_b   1.000
_cell.length_c   1.000
_cell.angle_alpha   90.00
_cell.angle_beta   90.00
_cell.angle_gamma   90.00
#
_symmetry.space_group_name_H-M   'P 1'
#
loop_
_entity.id
_entity.type
_entity.pdbx_description
1 polymer ?
#
loop_
_entity_poly.entity_id
_entity_poly.type
_entity_poly.pdbx_seq_one_letter_code
_entity_poly.pdbx_strand_id
1 'polypeptide(L)' 'MGVEIEVVQDLTDDLVQTLARLLPQLSRLSAPLDAESLARLVARPGNRLLVARVDGQIMGTLTLLRDSGVYRFDSGTQAD' A
#
# COMPACT_ATOMS: atom_id res chain seq x y z
N MET A 1 21.36 12.10 -3.99
CA MET A 1 20.51 10.99 -3.51
C MET A 1 19.16 11.14 -4.18
N GLY A 2 18.87 10.30 -5.17
CA GLY A 2 17.62 10.35 -5.93
C GLY A 2 16.60 9.39 -5.34
N VAL A 3 15.32 9.73 -5.45
CA VAL A 3 14.22 8.82 -5.17
C VAL A 3 13.62 8.41 -6.51
N GLU A 4 13.61 7.12 -6.78
CA GLU A 4 12.96 6.56 -7.97
C GLU A 4 11.57 6.06 -7.58
N ILE A 5 10.55 6.50 -8.32
CA ILE A 5 9.16 6.07 -8.12
C ILE A 5 8.75 5.21 -9.29
N GLU A 6 8.31 3.99 -9.00
CA GLU A 6 7.79 3.06 -10.01
C GLU A 6 6.37 2.60 -9.66
N VAL A 7 5.60 2.27 -10.69
CA VAL A 7 4.33 1.56 -10.54
C VAL A 7 4.63 0.08 -10.60
N VAL A 8 4.21 -0.65 -9.56
CA VAL A 8 4.32 -2.11 -9.52
C VAL A 8 3.38 -2.70 -10.57
N GLN A 9 3.96 -3.42 -11.54
CA GLN A 9 3.20 -4.15 -12.55
C GLN A 9 2.98 -5.61 -12.13
N ASP A 10 4.01 -6.22 -11.53
CA ASP A 10 3.98 -7.60 -11.06
C ASP A 10 4.42 -7.66 -9.60
N LEU A 11 3.74 -8.50 -8.80
CA LEU A 11 4.16 -8.79 -7.43
C LEU A 11 5.30 -9.78 -7.43
N THR A 12 6.48 -9.31 -7.00
CA THR A 12 7.65 -10.16 -6.77
C THR A 12 7.75 -10.55 -5.30
N ASP A 13 8.41 -11.66 -5.00
CA ASP A 13 8.63 -12.12 -3.62
C ASP A 13 9.38 -11.08 -2.77
N ASP A 14 10.33 -10.35 -3.37
CA ASP A 14 11.07 -9.27 -2.72
C ASP A 14 10.16 -8.10 -2.28
N LEU A 15 9.20 -7.74 -3.15
CA LEU A 15 8.22 -6.72 -2.85
C LEU A 15 7.27 -7.16 -1.73
N VAL A 16 6.81 -8.40 -1.76
CA VAL A 16 5.94 -9.00 -0.72
C VAL A 16 6.67 -9.00 0.62
N GLN A 17 7.91 -9.48 0.68
CA GLN A 17 8.70 -9.50 1.92
C GLN A 17 8.94 -8.09 2.47
N THR A 18 9.24 -7.13 1.58
CA THR A 18 9.48 -5.77 2.01
C THR A 18 8.21 -5.12 2.56
N LEU A 19 7.07 -5.32 1.91
CA LEU A 19 5.78 -4.82 2.38
C LEU A 19 5.34 -5.47 3.69
N ALA A 20 5.56 -6.78 3.86
CA ALA A 20 5.31 -7.47 5.12
C ALA A 20 6.13 -6.86 6.29
N ARG A 21 7.32 -6.31 6.00
CA ARG A 21 8.16 -5.60 7.00
C ARG A 21 7.77 -4.13 7.20
N LEU A 22 7.33 -3.44 6.15
CA LEU A 22 7.00 -2.01 6.21
C LEU A 22 5.60 -1.75 6.79
N LEU A 23 4.61 -2.59 6.48
CA LEU A 23 3.22 -2.38 6.90
C LEU A 23 3.03 -2.29 8.43
N PRO A 24 3.67 -3.15 9.26
CA PRO A 24 3.60 -3.03 10.71
C PRO A 24 4.16 -1.70 11.25
N GLN A 25 5.04 -1.02 10.50
CA GLN A 25 5.64 0.26 10.92
C GLN A 25 4.69 1.45 10.70
N LEU A 26 3.70 1.31 9.81
CA LEU A 26 2.78 2.38 9.45
C LEU A 26 1.61 2.49 10.44
N SER A 27 1.26 1.40 11.14
CA SER A 27 0.21 1.43 12.16
C SER A 27 0.43 0.32 13.18
N ARG A 28 0.54 0.70 14.46
CA ARG A 28 0.69 -0.22 15.60
C ARG A 28 -0.51 -1.19 15.76
N LEU A 29 -1.62 -0.93 15.08
CA LEU A 29 -2.86 -1.72 15.11
C LEU A 29 -3.10 -2.51 13.82
N SER A 30 -2.26 -2.34 12.79
CA SER A 30 -2.41 -3.11 11.56
C SER A 30 -1.85 -4.51 11.76
N ALA A 31 -2.74 -5.51 11.74
CA ALA A 31 -2.36 -6.89 11.62
C ALA A 31 -1.41 -7.07 10.41
N PRO A 32 -0.43 -8.00 10.47
CA PRO A 32 0.45 -8.26 9.35
C PRO A 32 -0.41 -8.55 8.11
N LEU A 33 -0.25 -7.74 7.06
CA LEU A 33 -0.93 -8.02 5.80
C LEU A 33 -0.22 -9.22 5.18
N ASP A 34 -0.92 -10.35 5.10
CA ASP A 34 -0.36 -11.55 4.49
C ASP A 34 -0.17 -11.38 2.97
N ALA A 35 0.72 -12.20 2.39
CA ALA A 35 1.06 -12.15 0.98
C ALA A 35 -0.17 -12.30 0.07
N GLU A 36 -1.15 -13.12 0.49
CA GLU A 36 -2.38 -13.35 -0.25
C GLU A 36 -3.27 -12.08 -0.28
N SER A 37 -3.37 -11.37 0.84
CA SER A 37 -4.11 -10.10 0.92
C SER A 37 -3.44 -9.00 0.13
N LEU A 38 -2.10 -8.99 0.10
CA LEU A 38 -1.35 -8.08 -0.76
C LEU A 38 -1.55 -8.40 -2.24
N ALA A 39 -1.55 -9.69 -2.62
CA ALA A 39 -1.87 -10.13 -3.98
C ALA A 39 -3.27 -9.70 -4.40
N ARG A 40 -4.26 -9.86 -3.53
CA ARG A 40 -5.63 -9.37 -3.76
C ARG A 40 -5.68 -7.84 -3.90
N LEU A 41 -4.89 -7.10 -3.14
CA LEU A 41 -4.87 -5.64 -3.18
C LEU A 41 -4.30 -5.13 -4.51
N VAL A 42 -3.21 -5.72 -5.01
CA VAL A 42 -2.58 -5.31 -6.27
C VAL A 42 -3.37 -5.81 -7.48
N ALA A 43 -3.96 -7.00 -7.41
CA ALA A 43 -4.76 -7.56 -8.50
C ALA A 43 -6.10 -6.84 -8.70
N ARG A 44 -6.56 -6.02 -7.73
CA ARG A 44 -7.81 -5.26 -7.87
C ARG A 44 -7.70 -4.24 -9.01
N PRO A 45 -8.56 -4.34 -10.03
CA PRO A 45 -8.57 -3.36 -11.11
C PRO A 45 -8.92 -1.97 -10.55
N GLY A 46 -8.08 -0.98 -10.84
CA GLY A 46 -8.21 0.38 -10.30
C GLY A 46 -7.20 0.69 -9.18
N ASN A 47 -6.63 -0.33 -8.56
CA ASN A 47 -5.53 -0.15 -7.60
C ASN A 47 -4.21 0.02 -8.35
N ARG A 48 -3.37 0.92 -7.83
CA ARG A 48 -1.98 1.10 -8.28
C ARG A 48 -1.10 1.15 -7.05
N LEU A 49 -0.16 0.22 -6.96
CA LEU A 49 0.86 0.24 -5.92
C LEU A 49 2.10 0.93 -6.50
N LEU A 50 2.56 1.99 -5.84
CA LEU A 50 3.80 2.67 -6.15
C LEU A 50 4.85 2.32 -5.11
N VAL A 51 6.08 2.22 -5.57
CA VAL A 51 7.24 1.91 -4.73
C VAL A 51 8.26 3.02 -4.88
N ALA A 52 8.75 3.53 -3.76
CA ALA A 52 9.85 4.46 -3.71
C ALA A 52 11.15 3.71 -3.43
N ARG A 53 12.11 3.82 -4.33
CA ARG A 53 13.46 3.26 -4.16
C ARG A 53 14.49 4.35 -3.93
N VAL A 54 15.43 4.04 -3.03
CA VAL A 54 16.66 4.81 -2.81
C VAL A 54 17.80 3.79 -2.87
N ASP A 55 18.78 4.02 -3.74
CA ASP A 55 19.92 3.12 -3.95
C ASP A 55 19.50 1.64 -4.19
N GLY A 56 18.42 1.44 -4.96
CA GLY A 56 17.89 0.12 -5.30
C GLY A 56 17.04 -0.54 -4.20
N GLN A 57 16.93 0.04 -3.01
CA GLN A 57 16.15 -0.50 -1.91
C GLN A 57 14.79 0.18 -1.78
N ILE A 58 13.76 -0.62 -1.49
CA ILE A 58 12.40 -0.12 -1.26
C ILE A 58 12.34 0.57 0.11
N MET A 59 12.12 1.88 0.08
CA MET A 59 12.04 2.74 1.27
C MET A 59 10.61 3.12 1.63
N GLY A 60 9.66 2.96 0.71
CA GLY A 60 8.26 3.26 0.96
C GLY A 60 7.35 2.78 -0.15
N THR A 61 6.06 2.73 0.17
CA THR A 61 5.02 2.30 -0.77
C THR A 61 3.78 3.16 -0.64
N LEU A 62 3.11 3.44 -1.75
CA LEU A 62 1.85 4.18 -1.79
C LEU A 62 0.83 3.37 -2.59
N THR A 63 -0.31 3.03 -1.98
CA THR A 63 -1.43 2.43 -2.69
C THR A 63 -2.39 3.53 -3.12
N LEU A 64 -2.51 3.77 -4.41
CA LEU A 64 -3.57 4.58 -5.00
C LEU A 64 -4.77 3.70 -5.30
N LEU A 65 -5.92 4.11 -4.77
CA LEU A 65 -7.20 3.49 -5.04
C LEU A 65 -7.94 4.42 -5.99
N ARG A 66 -8.20 3.97 -7.22
CA ARG A 66 -9.14 4.65 -8.09
C ARG A 66 -10.52 4.08 -7.83
N ASP A 67 -11.18 4.59 -6.81
CA ASP A 67 -12.58 4.32 -6.58
C ASP A 67 -13.42 5.29 -7.41
N SER A 68 -14.30 4.76 -8.25
CA SER A 68 -15.39 5.52 -8.86
C SER A 68 -16.63 5.56 -7.95
N GLY A 69 -16.51 5.05 -6.72
CA GLY A 69 -17.54 5.09 -5.70
C GLY A 69 -17.55 6.40 -4.93
N VAL A 70 -18.74 6.77 -4.47
CA VAL A 70 -18.94 7.88 -3.53
C VAL A 70 -18.58 7.37 -2.14
N TYR A 71 -17.38 7.73 -1.64
CA TYR A 71 -17.04 7.51 -0.24
C TYR A 71 -17.78 8.53 0.64
N ARG A 72 -18.79 8.07 1.38
CA ARG A 72 -19.34 8.83 2.53
C ARG A 72 -18.41 8.62 3.71
N PHE A 73 -17.61 9.63 4.02
CA PHE A 73 -16.97 9.74 5.31
C PHE A 73 -18.02 10.25 6.30
N ASP A 74 -18.70 9.32 7.00
CA ASP A 74 -19.44 9.70 8.20
C ASP A 74 -18.40 10.04 9.28
N SER A 75 -18.01 11.32 9.33
CA SER A 75 -17.30 11.87 10.48
C SER A 75 -18.29 11.89 11.64
N GLY A 76 -18.26 10.83 12.45
CA GLY A 76 -19.00 10.76 13.70
C GLY A 76 -18.47 11.80 14.69
N THR A 77 -18.86 13.06 14.51
CA THR A 77 -18.96 14.00 15.62
C THR A 77 -20.31 13.72 16.25
N GLN A 78 -20.32 12.89 17.29
CA GLN A 78 -21.47 12.83 18.18
C GLN A 78 -21.53 14.19 18.88
N ALA A 79 -22.53 15.00 18.53
CA ALA A 79 -22.89 16.19 19.27
C ALA A 79 -23.99 15.81 20.26
N ASP A 80 -23.75 16.19 21.52
CA ASP A 80 -24.45 15.90 22.79
C ASP A 80 -24.38 14.46 23.34
#